data_AF-A0A1F4AFV1-F1
#
_entry.id   AF-A0A1F4AFV1-F1
#
_cell.length_a   1.000
_cell.length_b   1.000
_cell.length_c   1.000
_cell.angle_alpha   90.00
_cell.angle_beta   90.00
_cell.angle_gamma   90.00
#
_symmetry.space_group_name_H-M   'P 1'
#
loop_
_entity.id
_entity.type
_entity.pdbx_description
1 polymer ?
#
loop_
_entity_poly.entity_id
_entity_poly.type
_entity_poly.pdbx_seq_one_letter_code
_entity_poly.pdbx_strand_id
1 'polypeptide(L)' 'MEKIQVYLRKEELDALREIAARSGRNVAELAHEAIRKVVLKPQAAGPVAVWGGKPRRMSIEHDSVHDEP' A
#
# COMPACT_ATOMS: atom_id res chain seq x y z
N MET A 1 18.54 -5.23 -7.90
CA MET A 1 17.43 -5.96 -7.26
C MET A 1 17.94 -6.54 -5.97
N GLU A 2 17.27 -6.25 -4.86
CA GLU A 2 17.57 -6.88 -3.57
C GLU A 2 16.67 -8.10 -3.37
N LYS A 3 17.20 -9.15 -2.75
CA LYS A 3 16.46 -10.39 -2.50
C LYS A 3 15.93 -10.38 -1.08
N ILE A 4 14.62 -10.56 -0.95
CA ILE A 4 13.94 -10.74 0.34
C ILE A 4 13.44 -12.19 0.42
N GLN A 5 13.60 -12.81 1.58
CA GLN A 5 13.02 -14.12 1.90
C GLN A 5 11.94 -13.93 2.97
N VAL A 6 10.79 -14.55 2.77
CA VAL A 6 9.64 -14.49 3.68
C VAL A 6 9.15 -15.90 3.95
N TYR A 7 8.84 -16.17 5.21
CA TYR A 7 8.24 -17.43 5.63
C TYR A 7 6.73 -17.35 5.48
N LEU A 8 6.16 -18.37 4.83
CA LEU A 8 4.71 -18.58 4.71
C LEU A 8 4.37 -19.90 5.36
N ARG A 9 3.14 -20.03 5.87
CA ARG A 9 2.65 -21.36 6.24
C ARG A 9 2.57 -22.23 5.01
N LYS A 10 2.67 -23.54 5.22
CA LYS A 10 2.67 -24.51 4.12
C LYS A 10 1.38 -24.38 3.30
N GLU A 11 0.24 -24.28 3.99
CA GLU A 11 -1.07 -24.12 3.33
C GLU A 11 -1.13 -22.86 2.44
N GLU A 12 -0.57 -21.75 2.91
CA GLU A 12 -0.56 -20.46 2.18
C GLU A 12 0.34 -20.53 0.94
N LEU A 13 1.52 -21.18 1.07
CA LEU A 13 2.44 -21.36 -0.05
C LEU A 13 1.85 -22.29 -1.12
N ASP A 14 1.19 -23.36 -0.71
CA ASP A 14 0.56 -24.32 -1.62
C ASP A 14 -0.59 -23.64 -2.39
N ALA A 15 -1.46 -22.90 -1.69
CA ALA A 15 -2.52 -22.11 -2.33
C ALA A 15 -1.97 -21.08 -3.34
N LEU A 16 -0.87 -20.39 -3.00
CA LEU A 16 -0.23 -19.44 -3.90
C LEU A 16 0.34 -20.12 -5.16
N ARG A 17 0.89 -21.33 -5.03
CA ARG A 17 1.40 -22.12 -6.15
C ARG A 17 0.29 -22.61 -7.07
N GLU A 18 -0.85 -23.01 -6.52
CA GLU A 18 -2.02 -23.40 -7.33
C GLU A 18 -2.54 -22.23 -8.17
N ILE A 19 -2.61 -21.03 -7.59
CA ILE A 19 -3.00 -19.82 -8.30
C ILE A 19 -1.98 -19.49 -9.41
N ALA A 20 -0.69 -19.62 -9.12
CA ALA A 20 0.38 -19.44 -10.10
C ALA A 20 0.23 -20.41 -11.29
N ALA A 21 0.05 -21.71 -11.00
CA ALA A 21 -0.14 -22.74 -12.01
C ALA A 21 -1.39 -22.49 -12.87
N ARG A 22 -2.52 -22.13 -12.25
CA ARG A 22 -3.77 -21.83 -12.96
C ARG A 22 -3.67 -20.57 -13.84
N SER A 23 -2.91 -19.58 -13.41
CA SER A 23 -2.75 -18.31 -14.13
C SER A 23 -1.62 -18.32 -15.16
N GLY A 24 -0.79 -19.36 -15.19
CA GLY A 24 0.42 -19.42 -16.01
C GLY A 24 1.49 -18.40 -15.60
N ARG A 25 1.36 -17.80 -14.41
CA ARG A 25 2.27 -16.76 -13.90
C ARG A 25 3.21 -17.33 -12.87
N ASN A 26 4.35 -16.67 -12.68
CA ASN A 26 5.28 -17.09 -11.63
C ASN A 26 4.83 -16.58 -10.25
N VAL A 27 5.23 -17.29 -9.20
CA VAL A 27 4.88 -16.96 -7.80
C VAL A 27 5.43 -15.59 -7.39
N ALA A 28 6.60 -15.19 -7.90
CA ALA A 28 7.22 -13.91 -7.58
C ALA A 28 6.42 -12.71 -8.12
N GLU A 29 5.85 -12.83 -9.31
CA GLU A 29 4.99 -11.83 -9.93
C GLU A 29 3.69 -11.66 -9.16
N LEU A 30 3.07 -12.77 -8.74
CA LEU A 30 1.88 -12.72 -7.89
C LEU A 30 2.17 -12.07 -6.54
N ALA A 31 3.30 -12.41 -5.91
CA ALA A 31 3.73 -11.79 -4.67
C ALA A 31 4.01 -10.29 -4.84
N HIS A 32 4.74 -9.89 -5.90
CA HIS A 32 5.01 -8.49 -6.20
C HIS A 32 3.73 -7.69 -6.46
N GLU A 33 2.79 -8.26 -7.20
CA GLU A 33 1.50 -7.62 -7.47
C GLU A 33 0.67 -7.46 -6.19
N ALA A 34 0.61 -8.49 -5.34
CA ALA A 34 -0.09 -8.43 -4.07
C ALA A 34 0.51 -7.37 -3.15
N ILE A 35 1.84 -7.31 -3.04
CA ILE A 35 2.55 -6.27 -2.28
C ILE A 35 2.18 -4.88 -2.82
N ARG A 36 2.20 -4.69 -4.14
CA ARG A 36 1.86 -3.40 -4.75
C ARG A 36 0.41 -2.97 -4.51
N LYS A 37 -0.52 -3.92 -4.56
CA LYS A 37 -1.95 -3.64 -4.41
C LYS A 37 -2.38 -3.41 -2.95
N VAL A 38 -1.78 -4.13 -2.02
CA VAL A 38 -2.21 -4.17 -0.61
C VAL A 38 -1.34 -3.31 0.28
N VAL A 39 -0.01 -3.45 0.18
CA VAL A 39 0.94 -2.79 1.10
C VAL A 39 1.39 -1.45 0.53
N LEU A 40 1.81 -1.43 -0.73
CA LEU A 40 2.28 -0.23 -1.43
C LEU A 40 1.17 0.41 -2.25
N LYS A 41 -0.09 0.26 -1.82
CA LYS A 41 -1.24 0.83 -2.51
C LYS A 41 -0.97 2.31 -2.75
N PRO A 42 -0.96 2.79 -4.01
CA PRO A 42 -0.73 4.20 -4.28
C PRO A 42 -1.74 5.02 -3.49
N GLN A 43 -1.26 6.04 -2.79
CA GLN A 43 -2.14 6.99 -2.12
C GLN A 43 -3.10 7.54 -3.18
N ALA A 44 -4.39 7.59 -2.86
CA ALA A 44 -5.40 8.00 -3.83
C ALA A 44 -5.03 9.37 -4.41
N ALA A 45 -4.70 9.44 -5.70
CA ALA A 45 -4.49 10.69 -6.40
C ALA A 45 -5.86 11.12 -6.94
N GLY A 46 -6.47 12.13 -6.33
CA GLY A 46 -7.79 12.64 -6.69
C GLY A 46 -8.08 13.99 -6.01
N PRO A 47 -9.13 14.71 -6.41
CA PRO A 47 -9.35 16.12 -6.05
C PRO A 47 -9.57 16.38 -4.55
N VAL A 48 -9.81 15.34 -3.73
CA VAL A 48 -9.99 15.44 -2.26
C VAL A 48 -8.78 14.88 -1.49
N ALA A 49 -7.77 14.36 -2.19
CA ALA A 49 -6.57 13.75 -1.61
C ALA A 49 -5.32 14.53 -2.04
N VAL A 50 -5.40 15.87 -1.91
CA VAL A 50 -4.34 16.78 -2.39
C VAL A 50 -3.13 16.78 -1.43
N TRP A 51 -3.30 16.34 -0.19
CA TRP A 51 -2.25 16.47 0.82
C TRP A 51 -2.07 15.24 1.71
N GLY A 52 -0.87 14.63 1.65
CA GLY A 52 -0.44 13.50 2.48
C GLY A 52 0.45 13.87 3.67
N GLY A 53 0.70 15.17 3.90
CA GLY A 53 1.46 15.66 5.05
C GLY A 53 0.62 15.81 6.31
N LYS A 54 1.27 15.89 7.48
CA LYS A 54 0.56 16.19 8.74
C LYS A 54 -0.01 17.63 8.65
N PRO A 55 -1.33 17.85 8.83
CA PRO A 55 -1.89 19.18 8.81
C PRO A 55 -1.25 20.01 9.93
N ARG A 56 -0.86 21.26 9.62
CA ARG A 56 -0.33 22.20 10.63
C ARG A 56 -1.39 22.56 11.66
N ARG A 57 -2.65 22.67 11.22
CA ARG A 57 -3.84 22.95 12.03
C ARG A 57 -5.03 22.21 11.42
N MET A 58 -5.98 21.81 12.26
CA MET A 58 -7.22 21.15 11.88
C MET A 58 -8.22 22.16 11.31
N SER A 59 -9.18 21.70 10.52
CA SER A 59 -10.21 22.58 9.93
C SER A 59 -11.04 23.35 10.96
N ILE A 60 -11.11 22.85 12.21
CA ILE A 60 -11.81 23.50 13.33
C ILE A 60 -11.00 24.65 13.95
N GLU A 61 -9.70 24.73 13.65
CA GLU A 61 -8.79 25.73 14.17
C GLU A 61 -8.56 26.87 13.15
N HIS A 62 -9.46 27.01 12.17
CA HIS A 62 -9.32 27.97 11.08
C HIS A 62 -9.12 29.41 11.59
N ASP A 63 -9.86 29.78 12.62
CA ASP A 63 -9.84 31.15 13.14
C ASP A 63 -8.53 31.48 13.88
N SER A 64 -7.81 30.47 14.37
CA SER A 64 -6.53 30.66 15.05
C SER A 64 -5.40 31.16 14.13
N VAL A 65 -5.61 31.13 12.81
CA VAL A 65 -4.64 31.63 11.81
C VAL A 65 -4.39 33.14 11.95
N HIS A 66 -5.29 33.85 12.61
CA HIS A 66 -5.19 35.30 12.83
C HIS A 66 -4.75 35.68 14.24
N ASP A 67 -4.52 34.71 15.13
CA ASP A 67 -4.18 34.97 16.53
C ASP A 67 -2.69 35.28 16.75
N GLU A 68 -1.82 34.99 15.78
CA GLU A 68 -0.38 35.23 15.84
C GLU A 68 0.09 36.03 14.60
N PRO A 69 0.83 37.16 14.76
CA PRO A 69 1.33 37.98 13.65
C PRO A 69 2.52 37.37 12.90
#